data_AF-A0A2K8T0J4-F1
#
_entry.id   AF-A0A2K8T0J4-F1
#
_cell.length_a   1.000
_cell.length_b   1.000
_cell.length_c   1.000
_cell.angle_alpha   90.00
_cell.angle_beta   90.00
_cell.angle_gamma   90.00
#
_symmetry.space_group_name_H-M   'P 1'
#
loop_
_entity.id
_entity.type
_entity.pdbx_description
1 polymer ?
#
loop_
_entity_poly.entity_id
_entity_poly.type
_entity_poly.pdbx_seq_one_letter_code
_entity_poly.pdbx_strand_id
1 'polypeptide(L)'
;MSVLRYFDIYKFNVIQKRNMKNKKEHNNMEKYAEFDDEINRTYRYLLRRKWDKNLPQVTFVMLNPSDADENKDDPTLDKCIKFAQNENKYGSLEVVNLFAYIATKPGKLKKADDPVGQKNDLCILSATKRADLIILAWGAWLGNVSARKYPSIKNRAEAVLNLISGQKTLHCLKLTEKEYPLGLTKQKFPRHPLYLRDSTKPIVFPFNIER
;
A
#
# COMPACT_ATOMS: atom_id res chain seq x y z
N MET A 1 -14.00 -35.26 -40.58
CA MET A 1 -13.74 -34.11 -39.67
C MET A 1 -12.23 -33.85 -39.69
N SER A 2 -11.78 -32.68 -40.14
CA SER A 2 -10.35 -32.42 -40.34
C SER A 2 -9.59 -32.31 -39.01
N VAL A 3 -8.35 -32.79 -39.02
CA VAL A 3 -7.41 -32.78 -37.87
C VAL A 3 -7.27 -31.37 -37.25
N LEU A 4 -7.42 -30.32 -38.07
CA LEU A 4 -7.40 -28.92 -37.64
C LEU A 4 -8.50 -28.59 -36.61
N ARG A 5 -9.73 -29.08 -36.81
CA ARG A 5 -10.84 -28.82 -35.86
C ARG A 5 -10.63 -29.48 -34.50
N TYR A 6 -9.89 -30.61 -34.46
CA TYR A 6 -9.63 -31.33 -33.21
C TYR A 6 -8.59 -30.60 -32.36
N PHE A 7 -7.53 -30.07 -32.97
CA PHE A 7 -6.50 -29.30 -32.28
C PHE A 7 -7.05 -28.00 -31.65
N ASP A 8 -7.98 -27.33 -32.33
CA ASP A 8 -8.59 -26.09 -31.82
C ASP A 8 -9.50 -26.34 -30.62
N ILE A 9 -10.31 -27.41 -30.66
CA ILE A 9 -11.16 -27.82 -29.53
C ILE A 9 -10.29 -28.26 -28.34
N TYR A 10 -9.18 -28.95 -28.59
CA TYR A 10 -8.27 -29.38 -27.53
C TYR A 10 -7.57 -28.18 -26.87
N LYS A 11 -7.05 -27.22 -27.64
CA LYS A 11 -6.45 -25.97 -27.11
C LYS A 11 -7.47 -25.14 -26.33
N PHE A 12 -8.69 -24.99 -26.84
CA PHE A 12 -9.77 -24.27 -26.13
C PHE A 12 -10.09 -24.93 -24.79
N ASN A 13 -10.24 -26.26 -24.76
CA ASN A 13 -10.51 -27.00 -23.53
C ASN A 13 -9.35 -26.96 -22.53
N VAL A 14 -8.10 -26.94 -22.98
CA VAL A 14 -6.92 -26.76 -22.11
C VAL A 14 -6.88 -25.36 -21.51
N ILE A 15 -7.20 -24.32 -22.29
CA ILE A 15 -7.28 -22.93 -21.80
C ILE A 15 -8.43 -22.78 -20.79
N GLN A 16 -9.61 -23.34 -21.08
CA GLN A 16 -10.74 -23.31 -20.14
C GLN A 16 -10.43 -24.09 -18.86
N LYS A 17 -9.77 -25.25 -18.95
CA LYS A 17 -9.32 -26.02 -17.76
C LYS A 17 -8.27 -25.29 -16.96
N ARG A 18 -7.31 -24.59 -17.59
CA ARG A 18 -6.35 -23.70 -16.91
C ARG A 18 -7.06 -22.53 -16.22
N ASN A 19 -7.99 -21.87 -16.90
CA ASN A 19 -8.78 -20.78 -16.32
C ASN A 19 -9.65 -21.26 -15.15
N MET A 20 -10.24 -22.46 -15.23
CA MET A 20 -11.01 -23.07 -14.13
C MET A 20 -10.14 -23.54 -12.96
N LYS A 21 -8.91 -24.03 -13.22
CA LYS A 21 -7.92 -24.33 -12.17
C LYS A 21 -7.46 -23.05 -11.45
N ASN A 22 -7.12 -22.00 -12.20
CA ASN A 22 -6.77 -20.69 -11.64
C ASN A 22 -7.93 -20.09 -10.85
N LYS A 23 -9.18 -20.26 -11.32
CA LYS A 23 -10.39 -19.80 -10.61
C LYS A 23 -10.69 -20.60 -9.33
N LYS A 24 -10.21 -21.85 -9.21
CA LYS A 24 -10.33 -22.66 -7.99
C LYS A 24 -9.20 -22.42 -6.99
N GLU A 25 -8.00 -22.06 -7.43
CA GLU A 25 -6.89 -21.66 -6.53
C GLU A 25 -7.05 -20.21 -6.02
N HIS A 26 -7.78 -19.35 -6.73
CA HIS A 26 -8.04 -17.95 -6.32
C HIS A 26 -8.94 -17.75 -5.09
N ASN A 27 -9.39 -18.81 -4.42
CA ASN A 27 -10.32 -18.68 -3.30
C ASN A 27 -9.69 -18.67 -1.90
N ASN A 28 -8.36 -18.77 -1.76
CA ASN A 28 -7.74 -18.62 -0.44
C ASN A 28 -6.67 -17.53 -0.47
N MET A 29 -7.12 -16.29 -0.25
CA MET A 29 -6.21 -15.17 -0.03
C MET A 29 -5.57 -15.32 1.35
N GLU A 30 -4.26 -15.54 1.39
CA GLU A 30 -3.47 -15.50 2.63
C GLU A 30 -3.54 -14.07 3.20
N LYS A 31 -3.94 -13.95 4.47
CA LYS A 31 -4.02 -12.70 5.21
C LYS A 31 -3.06 -12.73 6.38
N TYR A 32 -2.34 -11.63 6.58
CA TYR A 32 -1.39 -11.48 7.67
C TYR A 32 -1.33 -10.03 8.14
N ALA A 33 -1.10 -9.83 9.43
CA ALA A 33 -0.83 -8.54 10.04
C ALA A 33 0.30 -8.70 11.07
N GLU A 34 1.16 -7.68 11.18
CA GLU A 34 2.23 -7.63 12.18
C GLU A 34 1.94 -6.51 13.19
N PHE A 35 1.82 -6.87 14.46
CA PHE A 35 1.57 -5.95 15.57
C PHE A 35 2.78 -5.83 16.51
N ASP A 36 2.73 -4.87 17.42
CA ASP A 36 3.67 -4.76 18.54
C ASP A 36 3.58 -5.92 19.53
N ASP A 37 2.36 -6.29 19.90
CA ASP A 37 2.06 -7.43 20.76
C ASP A 37 0.68 -8.00 20.44
N GLU A 38 0.42 -9.23 20.87
CA GLU A 38 -0.83 -9.96 20.54
C GLU A 38 -2.06 -9.50 21.34
N ILE A 39 -1.86 -8.80 22.47
CA ILE A 39 -2.91 -8.48 23.44
C ILE A 39 -3.44 -7.07 23.22
N ASN A 40 -2.57 -6.06 23.31
CA ASN A 40 -2.95 -4.66 23.24
C ASN A 40 -3.07 -4.18 21.81
N ARG A 41 -2.19 -4.69 20.92
CA ARG A 41 -2.13 -4.32 19.50
C ARG A 41 -2.23 -2.80 19.33
N THR A 42 -1.34 -2.05 19.96
CA THR A 42 -1.34 -0.58 19.90
C THR A 42 -0.79 -0.09 18.56
N TYR A 43 0.15 -0.85 18.00
CA TYR A 43 0.81 -0.55 16.74
C TYR A 43 0.60 -1.69 15.74
N ARG A 44 0.29 -1.35 14.49
CA ARG A 44 0.35 -2.28 13.35
C ARG A 44 1.43 -1.83 12.39
N TYR A 45 2.44 -2.68 12.22
CA TYR A 45 3.60 -2.40 11.38
C TYR A 45 3.40 -2.84 9.93
N LEU A 46 2.62 -3.89 9.71
CA LEU A 46 2.41 -4.47 8.39
C LEU A 46 1.00 -5.04 8.26
N LEU A 47 0.42 -4.93 7.08
CA LEU A 47 -0.74 -5.70 6.64
C LEU A 47 -0.43 -6.32 5.27
N ARG A 48 -0.65 -7.62 5.11
CA ARG A 48 -0.37 -8.35 3.86
C ARG A 48 -1.59 -9.13 3.38
N ARG A 49 -1.77 -9.13 2.06
CA ARG A 49 -2.69 -10.01 1.33
C ARG A 49 -1.96 -10.67 0.18
N LYS A 50 -2.08 -11.99 0.04
CA LYS A 50 -1.41 -12.75 -1.02
C LYS A 50 -2.36 -13.79 -1.61
N TRP A 51 -2.47 -13.82 -2.93
CA TRP A 51 -3.38 -14.71 -3.67
C TRP A 51 -2.69 -15.42 -4.84
N ASP A 52 -1.50 -14.97 -5.25
CA ASP A 52 -0.65 -15.68 -6.21
C ASP A 52 0.82 -15.43 -5.86
N LYS A 53 1.57 -16.51 -5.59
CA LYS A 53 3.00 -16.40 -5.23
C LYS A 53 3.92 -16.21 -6.43
N ASN A 54 3.42 -16.43 -7.65
CA ASN A 54 4.20 -16.37 -8.87
C ASN A 54 4.12 -15.00 -9.56
N LEU A 55 3.29 -14.10 -9.03
CA LEU A 55 3.09 -12.74 -9.55
C LEU A 55 3.79 -11.69 -8.66
N PRO A 56 4.10 -10.51 -9.23
CA PRO A 56 4.72 -9.39 -8.51
C PRO A 56 3.96 -8.95 -7.24
N GLN A 57 4.67 -8.27 -6.33
CA GLN A 57 4.11 -7.65 -5.12
C GLN A 57 4.03 -6.12 -5.27
N VAL A 58 2.93 -5.51 -4.82
CA VAL A 58 2.84 -4.05 -4.65
C VAL A 58 2.83 -3.66 -3.17
N THR A 59 3.57 -2.62 -2.79
CA THR A 59 3.54 -2.06 -1.44
C THR A 59 2.93 -0.67 -1.42
N PHE A 60 1.93 -0.47 -0.57
CA PHE A 60 1.33 0.83 -0.31
C PHE A 60 1.92 1.45 0.96
N VAL A 61 2.34 2.72 0.88
CA VAL A 61 2.82 3.53 2.01
C VAL A 61 1.76 4.56 2.37
N MET A 62 1.04 4.32 3.45
CA MET A 62 -0.17 5.06 3.85
C MET A 62 0.03 5.88 5.13
N LEU A 63 -0.99 6.58 5.62
CA LEU A 63 -0.82 7.49 6.77
C LEU A 63 -0.63 6.75 8.09
N ASN A 64 -1.68 6.09 8.58
CA ASN A 64 -1.67 5.33 9.81
C ASN A 64 -2.70 4.17 9.72
N PRO A 65 -2.50 3.07 10.44
CA PRO A 65 -3.44 1.97 10.51
C PRO A 65 -4.83 2.39 11.00
N SER A 66 -5.85 1.81 10.37
CA SER A 66 -7.25 1.81 10.82
C SER A 66 -7.64 0.39 11.26
N ASP A 67 -8.91 0.01 11.11
CA ASP A 67 -9.50 -1.22 11.68
C ASP A 67 -9.14 -2.53 10.95
N ALA A 68 -8.56 -2.50 9.74
CA ALA A 68 -8.24 -3.74 9.00
C ALA A 68 -7.14 -4.57 9.69
N ASP A 69 -7.29 -5.88 9.81
CA ASP A 69 -6.36 -6.79 10.49
C ASP A 69 -6.19 -8.10 9.71
N GLU A 70 -5.64 -9.15 10.30
CA GLU A 70 -5.49 -10.46 9.65
C GLU A 70 -6.82 -11.16 9.32
N ASN A 71 -7.93 -10.75 9.93
CA ASN A 71 -9.25 -11.37 9.76
C ASN A 71 -10.20 -10.52 8.89
N LYS A 72 -10.09 -9.18 8.98
CA LYS A 72 -11.03 -8.22 8.41
C LYS A 72 -10.34 -7.23 7.46
N ASP A 73 -10.96 -7.04 6.30
CA ASP A 73 -10.59 -5.98 5.35
C ASP A 73 -11.44 -4.72 5.60
N ASP A 74 -10.92 -3.55 5.22
CA ASP A 74 -11.63 -2.28 5.24
C ASP A 74 -11.79 -1.70 3.82
N PRO A 75 -12.65 -0.68 3.60
CA PRO A 75 -12.88 -0.13 2.26
C PRO A 75 -11.63 0.42 1.57
N THR A 76 -10.61 0.78 2.33
CA THR A 76 -9.34 1.27 1.79
C THR A 76 -8.51 0.12 1.27
N LEU A 77 -8.41 -0.96 2.06
CA LEU A 77 -7.72 -2.17 1.66
C LEU A 77 -8.38 -2.81 0.44
N ASP A 78 -9.72 -2.82 0.38
CA ASP A 78 -10.46 -3.30 -0.79
C ASP A 78 -10.07 -2.55 -2.07
N LYS A 79 -9.87 -1.22 -1.98
CA LYS A 79 -9.38 -0.41 -3.11
C LYS A 79 -7.96 -0.79 -3.52
N CYS A 80 -7.08 -1.03 -2.55
CA CYS A 80 -5.72 -1.50 -2.81
C CYS A 80 -5.70 -2.90 -3.44
N ILE A 81 -6.53 -3.83 -2.96
CA ILE A 81 -6.68 -5.19 -3.50
C ILE A 81 -7.18 -5.12 -4.95
N LYS A 82 -8.25 -4.35 -5.21
CA LYS A 82 -8.79 -4.17 -6.57
C LYS A 82 -7.75 -3.59 -7.52
N PHE A 83 -7.00 -2.59 -7.09
CA PHE A 83 -5.88 -2.06 -7.89
C PHE A 83 -4.85 -3.15 -8.21
N ALA A 84 -4.46 -3.94 -7.21
CA ALA A 84 -3.43 -4.97 -7.37
C ALA A 84 -3.89 -6.13 -8.27
N GLN A 85 -5.15 -6.53 -8.15
CA GLN A 85 -5.77 -7.57 -8.96
C GLN A 85 -6.18 -7.11 -10.36
N ASN A 86 -6.24 -5.79 -10.62
CA ASN A 86 -6.59 -5.27 -11.93
C ASN A 86 -5.63 -5.83 -13.00
N GLU A 87 -6.20 -6.41 -14.06
CA GLU A 87 -5.46 -7.06 -15.16
C GLU A 87 -4.52 -8.21 -14.71
N ASN A 88 -4.76 -8.83 -13.54
CA ASN A 88 -3.92 -9.88 -12.95
C ASN A 88 -2.44 -9.47 -12.84
N LYS A 89 -2.18 -8.19 -12.56
CA LYS A 89 -0.82 -7.65 -12.58
C LYS A 89 0.01 -8.05 -11.36
N TYR A 90 -0.60 -8.16 -10.18
CA TYR A 90 0.08 -8.48 -8.93
C TYR A 90 -0.56 -9.70 -8.25
N GLY A 91 0.26 -10.43 -7.50
CA GLY A 91 -0.13 -11.61 -6.73
C GLY A 91 -0.24 -11.37 -5.24
N SER A 92 0.27 -10.22 -4.77
CA SER A 92 0.20 -9.83 -3.38
C SER A 92 0.30 -8.33 -3.22
N LEU A 93 -0.16 -7.85 -2.07
CA LEU A 93 0.12 -6.51 -1.60
C LEU A 93 0.56 -6.50 -0.14
N GLU A 94 1.36 -5.50 0.20
CA GLU A 94 1.67 -5.10 1.55
C GLU A 94 1.24 -3.65 1.79
N VAL A 95 0.74 -3.34 2.98
CA VAL A 95 0.47 -1.99 3.44
C VAL A 95 1.34 -1.71 4.65
N VAL A 96 2.13 -0.66 4.55
CA VAL A 96 2.88 -0.05 5.65
C VAL A 96 2.44 1.39 5.79
N ASN A 97 2.74 2.01 6.93
CA ASN A 97 2.22 3.32 7.26
C ASN A 97 3.31 4.25 7.77
N LEU A 98 3.17 5.56 7.50
CA LEU A 98 4.03 6.58 8.08
C LEU A 98 4.06 6.47 9.61
N PHE A 99 2.94 6.11 10.23
CA PHE A 99 2.81 5.90 11.67
C PHE A 99 2.23 4.51 11.92
N ALA A 100 2.77 3.72 12.85
CA ALA A 100 2.21 2.41 13.16
C ALA A 100 1.03 2.48 14.14
N TYR A 101 0.84 3.61 14.84
CA TYR A 101 -0.23 3.73 15.83
C TYR A 101 -1.62 3.58 15.20
N ILE A 102 -2.41 2.64 15.73
CA ILE A 102 -3.74 2.33 15.20
C ILE A 102 -4.75 3.39 15.61
N ALA A 103 -5.35 4.06 14.63
CA ALA A 103 -6.37 5.06 14.85
C ALA A 103 -7.24 5.31 13.61
N THR A 104 -8.56 5.15 13.75
CA THR A 104 -9.53 5.51 12.68
C THR A 104 -9.53 6.99 12.32
N LYS A 105 -9.12 7.86 13.25
CA LYS A 105 -8.99 9.31 13.04
C LYS A 105 -7.53 9.75 13.21
N PRO A 106 -6.87 10.28 12.17
CA PRO A 106 -5.46 10.69 12.25
C PRO A 106 -5.17 11.76 13.32
N GLY A 107 -6.20 12.51 13.75
CA GLY A 107 -6.11 13.44 14.87
C GLY A 107 -5.60 12.80 16.17
N LYS A 108 -5.80 11.49 16.38
CA LYS A 108 -5.31 10.76 17.55
C LYS A 108 -3.79 10.58 17.56
N LEU A 109 -3.11 10.66 16.41
CA LEU A 109 -1.64 10.59 16.34
C LEU A 109 -0.98 11.68 17.19
N LYS A 110 -1.64 12.83 17.36
CA LYS A 110 -1.18 13.95 18.18
C LYS A 110 -1.23 13.69 19.69
N LYS A 111 -1.88 12.60 20.11
CA LYS A 111 -2.07 12.19 21.50
C LYS A 111 -1.30 10.92 21.86
N ALA A 112 -0.74 10.23 20.87
CA ALA A 112 0.11 9.07 21.12
C ALA A 112 1.50 9.57 21.52
N ASP A 113 2.13 8.90 22.49
CA ASP A 113 3.47 9.24 22.96
C ASP A 113 4.52 9.00 21.86
N ASP A 114 4.46 7.85 21.20
CA ASP A 114 5.23 7.54 20.00
C ASP A 114 4.29 7.06 18.88
N PRO A 115 3.73 7.95 18.05
CA PRO A 115 2.86 7.51 16.96
C PRO A 115 3.61 6.70 15.88
N VAL A 116 4.95 6.81 15.80
CA VAL A 116 5.73 6.12 14.77
C VAL A 116 5.78 4.63 15.08
N GLY A 117 6.08 4.26 16.33
CA GLY A 117 6.23 2.89 16.79
C GLY A 117 7.63 2.33 16.49
N GLN A 118 8.20 1.65 17.49
CA GLN A 118 9.62 1.28 17.52
C GLN A 118 10.11 0.48 16.29
N LYS A 119 9.29 -0.42 15.74
CA LYS A 119 9.68 -1.29 14.61
C LYS A 119 9.30 -0.73 13.24
N ASN A 120 8.62 0.41 13.19
CA ASN A 120 7.93 0.86 11.97
C ASN A 120 8.88 1.12 10.80
N ASP A 121 10.01 1.78 11.04
CA ASP A 121 10.99 2.07 9.97
C ASP A 121 11.59 0.79 9.37
N LEU A 122 11.85 -0.22 10.19
CA LEU A 122 12.35 -1.52 9.74
C LEU A 122 11.31 -2.25 8.88
N CYS A 123 10.04 -2.21 9.28
CA CYS A 123 8.95 -2.83 8.52
C CYS A 123 8.69 -2.10 7.19
N ILE A 124 8.72 -0.76 7.18
CA ILE A 124 8.64 0.05 5.95
C ILE A 124 9.78 -0.31 5.01
N LEU A 125 11.04 -0.30 5.48
CA LEU A 125 12.22 -0.65 4.68
C LEU A 125 12.09 -2.05 4.08
N SER A 126 11.71 -3.02 4.91
CA SER A 126 11.63 -4.42 4.49
C SER A 126 10.52 -4.65 3.47
N ALA A 127 9.35 -4.04 3.67
CA ALA A 127 8.22 -4.14 2.74
C ALA A 127 8.52 -3.50 1.39
N THR A 128 9.06 -2.28 1.40
CA THR A 128 9.44 -1.56 0.18
C THR A 128 10.56 -2.25 -0.59
N LYS A 129 11.48 -2.94 0.10
CA LYS A 129 12.53 -3.74 -0.53
C LYS A 129 11.96 -4.93 -1.30
N ARG A 130 10.94 -5.60 -0.75
CA ARG A 130 10.23 -6.73 -1.38
C ARG A 130 9.32 -6.32 -2.54
N ALA A 131 8.87 -5.07 -2.58
CA ALA A 131 7.90 -4.60 -3.56
C ALA A 131 8.46 -4.51 -4.98
N ASP A 132 7.70 -4.91 -5.99
CA ASP A 132 7.97 -4.59 -7.40
C ASP A 132 7.44 -3.19 -7.77
N LEU A 133 6.41 -2.72 -7.07
CA LEU A 133 5.90 -1.35 -7.17
C LEU A 133 5.65 -0.76 -5.77
N ILE A 134 6.12 0.47 -5.55
CA ILE A 134 5.84 1.23 -4.33
C ILE A 134 4.84 2.35 -4.66
N ILE A 135 3.71 2.36 -3.95
CA ILE A 135 2.66 3.37 -4.08
C ILE A 135 2.52 4.16 -2.79
N LEU A 136 2.81 5.46 -2.86
CA LEU A 136 2.57 6.40 -1.78
C LEU A 136 1.10 6.83 -1.79
N ALA A 137 0.45 6.90 -0.61
CA ALA A 137 -0.98 7.15 -0.51
C ALA A 137 -1.46 7.73 0.85
N TRP A 138 -0.62 8.51 1.55
CA TRP A 138 -0.93 9.02 2.90
C TRP A 138 -1.94 10.19 2.97
N GLY A 139 -2.40 10.72 1.83
CA GLY A 139 -3.41 11.77 1.81
C GLY A 139 -2.90 13.14 2.29
N ALA A 140 -3.82 14.08 2.49
CA ALA A 140 -3.50 15.49 2.73
C ALA A 140 -3.38 15.89 4.22
N TRP A 141 -3.66 14.98 5.16
CA TRP A 141 -3.86 15.34 6.57
C TRP A 141 -2.62 15.99 7.21
N LEU A 142 -1.42 15.47 6.91
CA LEU A 142 -0.15 16.03 7.37
C LEU A 142 0.04 17.51 6.96
N GLY A 143 -0.58 17.93 5.85
CA GLY A 143 -0.58 19.31 5.38
C GLY A 143 -1.15 20.30 6.40
N ASN A 144 -2.11 19.85 7.22
CA ASN A 144 -2.80 20.66 8.23
C ASN A 144 -2.22 20.50 9.64
N VAL A 145 -1.12 19.74 9.79
CA VAL A 145 -0.41 19.61 11.07
C VAL A 145 0.48 20.83 11.28
N SER A 146 0.42 21.41 12.49
CA SER A 146 1.29 22.52 12.91
C SER A 146 2.72 22.02 13.11
N ALA A 147 3.65 22.53 12.30
CA ALA A 147 5.08 22.21 12.44
C ALA A 147 5.63 22.64 13.81
N ARG A 148 5.14 23.76 14.36
CA ARG A 148 5.55 24.28 15.68
C ARG A 148 5.11 23.37 16.83
N LYS A 149 3.89 22.81 16.76
CA LYS A 149 3.32 22.02 17.85
C LYS A 149 3.64 20.52 17.74
N TYR A 150 3.78 20.01 16.51
CA TYR A 150 3.96 18.58 16.25
C TYR A 150 5.03 18.35 15.15
N PRO A 151 6.29 18.74 15.37
CA PRO A 151 7.34 18.67 14.36
C PRO A 151 7.61 17.23 13.88
N SER A 152 7.65 16.25 14.80
CA SER A 152 7.87 14.83 14.47
C SER A 152 6.77 14.28 13.55
N ILE A 153 5.50 14.60 13.83
CA ILE A 153 4.39 14.21 12.97
C ILE A 153 4.50 14.92 11.62
N LYS A 154 4.82 16.23 11.62
CA LYS A 154 4.88 17.04 10.40
C LYS A 154 5.93 16.52 9.42
N ASN A 155 7.11 16.18 9.92
CA ASN A 155 8.27 15.81 9.09
C ASN A 155 8.31 14.32 8.76
N ARG A 156 7.34 13.53 9.23
CA ARG A 156 7.39 12.07 9.07
C ARG A 156 7.37 11.61 7.61
N ALA A 157 6.60 12.28 6.75
CA ALA A 157 6.54 11.91 5.33
C ALA A 157 7.92 12.08 4.65
N GLU A 158 8.63 13.17 4.94
CA GLU A 158 9.98 13.41 4.44
C GLU A 158 10.98 12.38 4.96
N ALA A 159 10.92 12.06 6.26
CA ALA A 159 11.78 11.02 6.85
C ALA A 159 11.59 9.66 6.16
N VAL A 160 10.34 9.26 5.89
CA VAL A 160 10.05 8.00 5.18
C VAL A 160 10.46 8.07 3.72
N LEU A 161 10.28 9.20 3.04
CA LEU A 161 10.72 9.38 1.66
C LEU A 161 12.25 9.24 1.54
N ASN A 162 13.01 9.86 2.44
CA ASN A 162 14.46 9.70 2.52
C ASN A 162 14.86 8.25 2.81
N LEU A 163 14.09 7.56 3.66
CA LEU A 163 14.33 6.16 4.02
C LEU A 163 14.21 5.19 2.83
N ILE A 164 13.28 5.44 1.89
CA ILE A 164 12.93 4.47 0.83
C ILE A 164 13.28 4.91 -0.60
N SER A 165 13.59 6.18 -0.82
CA SER A 165 13.83 6.76 -2.16
C SER A 165 15.02 6.13 -2.91
N GLY A 166 16.00 5.58 -2.19
CA GLY A 166 17.13 4.86 -2.78
C GLY A 166 16.83 3.44 -3.26
N GLN A 167 15.63 2.89 -2.98
CA GLN A 167 15.34 1.49 -3.29
C GLN A 167 14.75 1.30 -4.69
N LYS A 168 13.70 2.06 -5.02
CA LYS A 168 12.96 2.00 -6.29
C LYS A 168 12.29 3.35 -6.55
N THR A 169 11.91 3.58 -7.81
CA THR A 169 11.08 4.74 -8.19
C THR A 169 9.77 4.74 -7.40
N LEU A 170 9.50 5.84 -6.71
CA LEU A 170 8.29 6.01 -5.93
C LEU A 170 7.15 6.44 -6.84
N HIS A 171 5.98 5.83 -6.67
CA HIS A 171 4.78 6.16 -7.44
C HIS A 171 3.66 6.62 -6.52
N CYS A 172 2.65 7.27 -7.08
CA CYS A 172 1.37 7.48 -6.44
C CYS A 172 0.26 7.32 -7.47
N LEU A 173 -0.99 7.14 -7.04
CA LEU A 173 -2.11 7.03 -7.99
C LEU A 173 -2.60 8.39 -8.46
N LYS A 174 -2.56 9.40 -7.58
CA LYS A 174 -2.95 10.77 -7.90
C LYS A 174 -2.37 11.71 -6.86
N LEU A 175 -2.03 12.91 -7.29
CA LEU A 175 -1.60 14.00 -6.40
C LEU A 175 -2.81 14.86 -5.97
N THR A 176 -2.71 15.50 -4.80
CA THR A 176 -3.62 16.57 -4.40
C THR A 176 -3.50 17.75 -5.35
N GLU A 177 -4.56 18.54 -5.51
CA GLU A 177 -4.49 19.77 -6.31
C GLU A 177 -3.68 20.85 -5.58
N LYS A 178 -3.91 20.98 -4.27
CA LYS A 178 -3.17 21.85 -3.38
C LYS A 178 -1.82 21.25 -2.99
N GLU A 179 -0.82 22.13 -2.84
CA GLU A 179 0.48 21.80 -2.26
C GLU A 179 0.52 22.00 -0.75
N TYR A 180 1.32 21.19 -0.08
CA TYR A 180 1.51 21.19 1.35
C TYR A 180 3.00 21.23 1.70
N PRO A 181 3.38 21.80 2.87
CA PRO A 181 4.77 21.78 3.31
C PRO A 181 5.29 20.34 3.46
N LEU A 182 6.46 20.07 2.89
CA LEU A 182 7.22 18.83 2.98
C LEU A 182 8.70 19.20 3.09
N GLY A 183 9.28 19.06 4.28
CA GLY A 183 10.58 19.64 4.58
C GLY A 183 10.60 21.15 4.40
N LEU A 184 11.62 21.64 3.69
CA LEU A 184 11.78 23.06 3.36
C LEU A 184 10.97 23.51 2.14
N THR A 185 10.35 22.57 1.41
CA THR A 185 9.63 22.87 0.16
C THR A 185 8.11 22.67 0.31
N LYS A 186 7.37 22.99 -0.74
CA LYS A 186 5.95 22.66 -0.87
C LYS A 186 5.78 21.64 -1.98
N GLN A 187 4.93 20.64 -1.73
CA GLN A 187 4.67 19.58 -2.68
C GLN A 187 3.23 19.10 -2.60
N LYS A 188 2.68 18.64 -3.72
CA LYS A 188 1.39 17.95 -3.75
C LYS A 188 1.53 16.60 -3.05
N PHE A 189 0.56 16.23 -2.22
CA PHE A 189 0.61 14.97 -1.49
C PHE A 189 -0.06 13.84 -2.29
N PRO A 190 0.39 12.59 -2.12
CA PRO A 190 -0.29 11.45 -2.70
C PRO A 190 -1.69 11.31 -2.11
N ARG A 191 -2.72 11.23 -2.94
CA ARG A 191 -4.11 11.06 -2.50
C ARG A 191 -4.33 9.68 -1.92
N HIS A 192 -5.23 9.63 -0.93
CA HIS A 192 -5.66 8.39 -0.32
C HIS A 192 -6.47 7.52 -1.31
N PRO A 193 -6.27 6.18 -1.38
CA PRO A 193 -6.86 5.34 -2.43
C PRO A 193 -8.38 5.29 -2.40
N LEU A 194 -8.99 5.42 -1.21
CA LEU A 194 -10.44 5.38 -1.00
C LEU A 194 -11.23 6.31 -1.93
N TYR A 195 -10.65 7.45 -2.31
CA TYR A 195 -11.32 8.49 -3.11
C TYR A 195 -10.96 8.44 -4.59
N LEU A 196 -10.34 7.36 -5.06
CA LEU A 196 -9.89 7.20 -6.45
C LEU A 196 -10.73 6.16 -7.20
N ARG A 197 -10.75 6.32 -8.53
CA ARG A 197 -11.37 5.35 -9.44
C ARG A 197 -10.49 4.11 -9.54
N ASP A 198 -11.10 2.95 -9.64
CA ASP A 198 -10.38 1.67 -9.69
C ASP A 198 -9.46 1.56 -10.93
N SER A 199 -9.80 2.26 -12.01
CA SER A 199 -9.00 2.32 -13.25
C SER A 199 -7.80 3.29 -13.21
N THR A 200 -7.55 3.95 -12.08
CA THR A 200 -6.45 4.92 -11.96
C THR A 200 -5.09 4.21 -12.11
N LYS A 201 -4.28 4.63 -13.08
CA LYS A 201 -2.93 4.10 -13.29
C LYS A 201 -1.91 4.91 -12.44
N PRO A 202 -0.85 4.27 -11.94
CA PRO A 202 0.16 4.94 -11.13
C PRO A 202 0.97 5.93 -11.99
N ILE A 203 1.36 7.04 -11.38
CA ILE A 203 2.30 8.03 -11.91
C ILE A 203 3.53 8.10 -11.01
N VAL A 204 4.67 8.52 -11.56
CA VAL A 204 5.87 8.78 -10.76
C VAL A 204 5.57 9.89 -9.75
N PHE A 205 5.92 9.65 -8.48
CA PHE A 205 5.83 10.66 -7.44
C PHE A 205 7.02 11.60 -7.57
N PRO A 206 6.82 12.92 -7.70
CA PRO A 206 7.88 13.87 -8.02
C PRO A 206 8.72 14.22 -6.79
N PHE A 207 9.40 13.26 -6.17
CA PHE A 207 10.28 13.51 -5.03
C PHE A 207 11.72 13.73 -5.51
N ASN A 208 12.22 14.94 -5.33
CA ASN A 208 13.64 15.24 -5.51
C ASN A 208 14.33 15.16 -4.16
N ILE A 209 15.33 14.30 -4.05
CA ILE A 209 16.32 14.40 -2.98
C ILE A 209 17.16 15.61 -3.35
N GLU A 210 16.93 16.76 -2.73
CA GLU A 210 17.97 17.80 -2.70
C GLU A 210 19.16 17.16 -1.98
N ARG A 211 20.16 16.75 -2.75
CA ARG A 211 21.43 16.21 -2.25
C ARG A 211 22.36 17.35 -1.85
#